data_AF-A0A5C8B3R5-F1
#
_entry.id   AF-A0A5C8B3R5-F1
#
_cell.length_a   1.000
_cell.length_b   1.000
_cell.length_c   1.000
_cell.angle_alpha   90.00
_cell.angle_beta   90.00
_cell.angle_gamma   90.00
#
_symmetry.space_group_name_H-M   'P 1'
#
loop_
_entity.id
_entity.type
_entity.pdbx_description
1 polymer ?
#
loop_
_entity_poly.entity_id
_entity_poly.type
_entity_poly.pdbx_seq_one_letter_code
_entity_poly.pdbx_strand_id
1 'polypeptide(L)'
;MNDTGKRILKLRQITDKDKATALKARESWHMFTIMAEFIESTERLSAIGPAVTIFGSARLKPDNPYYQTCVDVAKRLSDEGFAVISGGGPGIMEAANKGAFEGQSASVGL
;
A
#
# COMPACT_ATOMS: atom_id res chain seq x y z
N MET A 1 0.34 58.83 30.14
CA MET A 1 1.32 58.23 29.22
C MET A 1 1.19 56.72 29.37
N ASN A 2 0.65 56.06 28.34
CA ASN A 2 0.34 54.62 28.37
C ASN A 2 1.61 53.79 28.16
N ASP A 3 1.95 52.98 29.15
CA ASP A 3 3.03 51.99 29.07
C ASP A 3 2.61 50.84 28.15
N THR A 4 3.21 50.79 26.96
CA THR A 4 3.00 49.74 25.95
C THR A 4 3.97 48.59 26.23
N GLY A 5 3.72 47.86 27.33
CA GLY A 5 4.45 46.63 27.64
C GLY A 5 4.21 45.60 26.54
N LYS A 6 5.23 45.31 25.72
CA LYS A 6 5.22 44.19 24.76
C LYS A 6 4.82 42.92 25.49
N ARG A 7 3.72 42.27 25.08
CA ARG A 7 3.35 40.92 25.53
C ARG A 7 4.40 39.93 25.05
N ILE A 8 5.40 39.66 25.88
CA ILE A 8 6.35 38.57 25.64
C ILE A 8 5.66 37.28 26.09
N LEU A 9 5.20 36.49 25.12
CA LEU A 9 4.64 35.16 25.39
C LEU A 9 5.76 34.26 25.94
N LYS A 10 5.54 33.69 27.13
CA LYS A 10 6.47 32.71 27.71
C LYS A 10 6.41 31.42 26.88
N LEU A 11 7.53 30.74 26.67
CA LEU A 11 7.62 29.50 25.86
C LEU A 11 6.54 28.45 26.23
N ARG A 12 6.18 28.38 27.51
CA ARG A 12 5.13 27.51 28.08
C ARG A 12 3.70 27.85 27.64
N GLN A 13 3.49 29.07 27.13
CA GLN A 13 2.21 29.53 26.55
C GLN A 13 2.12 29.24 25.05
N ILE A 14 3.23 28.88 24.41
CA ILE A 14 3.30 28.51 22.98
C ILE A 14 3.09 27.00 22.80
N THR A 15 3.44 26.20 23.81
CA THR A 15 3.23 24.74 23.81
C THR A 15 1.87 24.39 24.42
N ASP A 16 0.86 24.33 23.55
CA ASP A 16 -0.45 23.80 23.89
C ASP A 16 -0.31 22.30 24.22
N LYS A 17 -0.32 21.97 25.53
CA LYS A 17 -0.16 20.60 26.03
C LYS A 17 -1.23 19.66 25.48
N ASP A 18 -2.43 20.18 25.20
CA ASP A 18 -3.54 19.38 24.69
C ASP A 18 -3.27 19.00 23.23
N LYS A 19 -2.75 19.93 22.42
CA LYS A 19 -2.26 19.62 21.06
C LYS A 19 -1.11 18.62 21.04
N ALA A 20 -0.14 18.78 21.95
CA ALA A 20 1.00 17.85 22.04
C ALA A 20 0.55 16.43 22.47
N THR A 21 -0.44 16.34 23.35
CA THR A 21 -1.01 15.06 23.81
C THR A 21 -1.85 14.41 22.71
N ALA A 22 -2.69 15.18 22.01
CA ALA A 22 -3.47 14.70 20.88
C ALA A 22 -2.61 14.20 19.72
N LEU A 23 -1.49 14.90 19.42
CA LEU A 23 -0.53 14.44 18.42
C LEU A 23 0.07 13.08 18.83
N LYS A 24 0.56 12.95 20.07
CA LYS A 24 1.10 11.67 20.57
C LYS A 24 0.07 10.54 20.57
N ALA A 25 -1.18 10.83 20.93
CA ALA A 25 -2.26 9.86 20.87
C ALA A 25 -2.52 9.41 19.42
N ARG A 26 -2.52 10.34 18.45
CA ARG A 26 -2.65 10.04 17.03
C ARG A 26 -1.53 9.15 16.52
N GLU A 27 -0.28 9.47 16.85
CA GLU A 27 0.88 8.65 16.46
C GLU A 27 0.83 7.26 17.10
N SER A 28 0.40 7.17 18.37
CA SER A 28 0.21 5.87 19.04
C SER A 28 -0.86 5.04 18.33
N TRP A 29 -1.98 5.66 17.95
CA TRP A 29 -3.04 5.00 17.17
C TRP A 29 -2.55 4.54 15.80
N HIS A 30 -1.74 5.35 15.12
CA HIS A 30 -1.14 4.98 13.84
C HIS A 30 -0.24 3.73 13.98
N MET A 31 0.54 3.64 15.06
CA MET A 31 1.33 2.43 15.36
C MET A 31 0.44 1.20 15.53
N PHE A 32 -0.68 1.31 16.25
CA PHE A 32 -1.64 0.20 16.38
C PHE A 32 -2.25 -0.20 15.04
N THR A 33 -2.55 0.76 14.16
CA THR A 33 -3.03 0.47 12.79
C THR A 33 -1.99 -0.30 11.98
N ILE A 34 -0.72 0.15 11.98
CA ILE A 34 0.36 -0.55 11.27
C ILE A 34 0.54 -1.99 11.79
N MET A 35 0.51 -2.18 13.11
CA MET A 35 0.59 -3.51 13.71
C MET A 35 -0.58 -4.40 13.30
N ALA A 36 -1.81 -3.86 13.30
CA ALA A 36 -3.00 -4.59 12.88
C ALA A 36 -2.94 -5.00 11.40
N GLU A 37 -2.56 -4.09 10.51
CA GLU A 37 -2.39 -4.36 9.07
C GLU A 37 -1.34 -5.46 8.83
N PHE A 38 -0.25 -5.47 9.60
CA PHE A 38 0.79 -6.47 9.47
C PHE A 38 0.32 -7.87 9.89
N ILE A 39 -0.41 -7.97 11.02
CA ILE A 39 -0.98 -9.23 11.50
C ILE A 39 -1.99 -9.77 10.48
N GLU A 40 -2.95 -8.94 10.08
CA GLU A 40 -3.98 -9.32 9.12
C GLU A 40 -3.39 -9.78 7.78
N SER A 41 -2.39 -9.05 7.28
CA SER A 41 -1.69 -9.40 6.03
C SER A 41 -0.93 -10.72 6.16
N THR A 42 -0.29 -10.97 7.30
CA THR A 42 0.44 -12.22 7.56
C THR A 42 -0.51 -13.41 7.55
N GLU A 43 -1.67 -13.29 8.20
CA GLU A 43 -2.67 -14.36 8.22
C GLU A 43 -3.24 -14.63 6.82
N ARG A 44 -3.64 -13.58 6.09
CA ARG A 44 -4.22 -13.70 4.75
C ARG A 44 -3.25 -14.27 3.72
N LEU A 45 -1.97 -13.90 3.80
CA LEU A 45 -0.96 -14.33 2.83
C LEU A 45 -0.27 -15.65 3.22
N SER A 46 -0.50 -16.16 4.43
CA SER A 46 0.16 -17.38 4.95
C SER A 46 -0.03 -18.62 4.06
N ALA A 47 -1.13 -18.70 3.33
CA ALA A 47 -1.46 -19.80 2.43
C ALA A 47 -1.03 -19.58 0.97
N ILE A 48 -0.48 -18.41 0.63
CA ILE A 48 -0.10 -18.05 -0.73
C ILE A 48 1.34 -18.51 -1.01
N GLY A 49 1.50 -19.53 -1.85
CA GLY A 49 2.82 -19.98 -2.32
C GLY A 49 2.75 -21.29 -3.14
N PRO A 50 3.72 -21.53 -4.05
CA PRO A 50 4.79 -20.62 -4.47
C PRO A 50 4.23 -19.42 -5.24
N ALA A 51 4.89 -18.26 -5.16
CA ALA A 51 4.37 -17.01 -5.72
C ALA A 51 5.44 -16.18 -6.45
N VAL A 52 5.00 -15.42 -7.46
CA VAL A 52 5.81 -14.46 -8.22
C VAL A 52 5.17 -13.08 -8.15
N THR A 53 5.94 -12.07 -7.76
CA THR A 53 5.48 -10.67 -7.77
C THR A 53 5.84 -9.99 -9.08
N ILE A 54 4.88 -9.36 -9.73
CA ILE A 54 5.06 -8.60 -10.98
C ILE A 54 4.86 -7.11 -10.70
N PHE A 55 5.86 -6.30 -11.08
CA PHE A 55 5.80 -4.85 -11.03
C PHE A 55 5.84 -4.23 -12.43
N GLY A 56 5.22 -3.06 -12.57
CA GLY A 56 5.34 -2.27 -13.80
C GLY A 56 4.52 -0.99 -13.77
N SER A 57 4.48 -0.33 -14.92
CA SER A 57 3.82 0.98 -15.05
C SER A 57 2.31 0.89 -14.85
N ALA A 58 1.77 1.77 -13.99
CA ALA A 58 0.34 1.97 -13.81
C ALA A 58 -0.35 2.72 -14.97
N ARG A 59 0.42 3.21 -15.95
CA ARG A 59 -0.07 4.12 -17.01
C ARG A 59 -0.23 3.45 -18.37
N LEU A 60 0.26 2.23 -18.52
CA LEU A 60 0.13 1.52 -19.80
C LEU A 60 -1.32 1.11 -20.02
N LYS A 61 -1.78 1.29 -21.26
CA LYS A 61 -3.13 0.93 -21.68
C LYS A 61 -3.15 -0.53 -22.19
N PRO A 62 -4.32 -1.17 -22.24
CA PRO A 62 -4.44 -2.56 -22.70
C PRO A 62 -3.94 -2.81 -24.13
N ASP A 63 -3.99 -1.83 -25.02
CA ASP A 63 -3.47 -1.92 -26.39
C ASP A 63 -1.93 -1.92 -26.47
N ASN A 64 -1.25 -1.64 -25.36
CA ASN A 64 0.20 -1.63 -25.33
C ASN A 64 0.78 -3.07 -25.41
N PRO A 65 1.81 -3.32 -26.23
CA PRO A 65 2.43 -4.64 -26.35
C PRO A 65 2.95 -5.22 -25.02
N TYR A 66 3.45 -4.38 -24.11
CA TYR A 66 3.92 -4.82 -22.79
C TYR A 66 2.77 -5.21 -21.87
N TYR A 67 1.59 -4.61 -22.02
CA TYR A 67 0.40 -5.03 -21.30
C TYR A 67 0.04 -6.46 -21.72
N GLN A 68 -0.10 -6.71 -23.02
CA GLN A 68 -0.44 -8.04 -23.55
C GLN A 68 0.61 -9.09 -23.17
N THR A 69 1.90 -8.74 -23.30
CA THR A 69 3.00 -9.62 -22.88
C THR A 69 2.90 -9.97 -21.39
N CYS A 70 2.55 -9.02 -20.54
CA CYS A 70 2.37 -9.28 -19.11
C CYS A 70 1.18 -10.20 -18.82
N VAL A 71 0.07 -10.05 -19.54
CA VAL A 71 -1.08 -10.97 -19.44
C VAL A 71 -0.64 -12.40 -19.77
N ASP A 72 0.06 -12.59 -20.89
CA ASP A 72 0.51 -13.92 -21.33
C ASP A 72 1.50 -14.55 -20.35
N VAL A 73 2.47 -13.77 -19.85
CA VAL A 73 3.44 -14.24 -18.86
C VAL A 73 2.76 -14.62 -17.55
N ALA A 74 1.87 -13.78 -17.04
CA ALA A 74 1.18 -14.03 -15.78
C ALA A 74 0.26 -15.25 -15.84
N LYS A 75 -0.42 -15.46 -16.98
CA LYS A 75 -1.20 -16.66 -17.22
C LYS A 75 -0.33 -17.92 -17.19
N ARG A 76 0.79 -17.92 -17.89
CA ARG A 76 1.72 -19.06 -17.92
C ARG A 76 2.29 -19.35 -16.54
N LEU A 77 2.63 -18.33 -15.75
CA LEU A 77 3.06 -18.54 -14.36
C LEU A 77 1.96 -19.20 -13.52
N SER A 78 0.73 -18.73 -13.67
CA SER A 78 -0.44 -19.28 -12.98
C SER A 78 -0.73 -20.73 -13.37
N ASP A 79 -0.63 -21.06 -14.66
CA ASP A 79 -0.79 -22.43 -15.19
C ASP A 79 0.30 -23.39 -14.70
N GLU A 80 1.50 -22.89 -14.38
CA GLU A 80 2.61 -23.67 -13.81
C GLU A 80 2.55 -23.77 -12.27
N GLY A 81 1.45 -23.33 -11.64
CA GLY A 81 1.24 -23.48 -10.20
C GLY A 81 1.76 -22.32 -9.34
N PHE A 82 2.16 -21.19 -9.95
CA PHE A 82 2.59 -20.00 -9.20
C PHE A 82 1.43 -19.04 -8.99
N ALA A 83 1.19 -18.66 -7.73
CA ALA A 83 0.37 -17.48 -7.46
C ALA A 83 1.07 -16.23 -8.03
N VAL A 84 0.29 -15.29 -8.56
CA VAL A 84 0.82 -14.01 -9.05
C VAL A 84 0.35 -12.89 -8.14
N ILE A 85 1.31 -12.08 -7.69
CA ILE A 85 1.07 -10.93 -6.80
C ILE A 85 1.39 -9.64 -7.56
N SER A 86 0.54 -8.63 -7.44
CA SER A 86 0.83 -7.26 -7.90
C SER A 86 0.32 -6.24 -6.88
N GLY A 87 0.53 -4.93 -7.15
CA GLY A 87 -0.04 -3.83 -6.34
C GLY A 87 -1.49 -3.49 -6.67
N GLY A 88 -2.23 -4.35 -7.40
CA GLY A 88 -3.68 -4.25 -7.63
C GLY A 88 -4.18 -3.05 -8.45
N GLY A 89 -3.28 -2.17 -8.91
CA GLY A 89 -3.61 -0.97 -9.68
C GLY A 89 -3.77 -1.21 -11.19
N PRO A 90 -3.93 -0.13 -11.97
CA PRO A 90 -4.08 -0.21 -13.43
C PRO A 90 -2.76 -0.58 -14.14
N GLY A 91 -2.82 -0.72 -15.46
CA GLY A 91 -1.64 -0.94 -16.32
C GLY A 91 -1.04 -2.33 -16.14
N ILE A 92 0.26 -2.42 -15.91
CA ILE A 92 0.94 -3.73 -15.80
C ILE A 92 0.46 -4.52 -14.58
N MET A 93 0.04 -3.86 -13.51
CA MET A 93 -0.52 -4.54 -12.33
C MET A 93 -1.85 -5.23 -12.71
N GLU A 94 -2.76 -4.51 -13.36
CA GLU A 94 -3.99 -5.07 -13.91
C GLU A 94 -3.70 -6.20 -14.91
N ALA A 95 -2.71 -6.03 -15.81
CA ALA A 95 -2.32 -7.06 -16.77
C ALA A 95 -1.84 -8.34 -16.09
N ALA A 96 -1.02 -8.21 -15.04
CA ALA A 96 -0.55 -9.34 -14.24
C ALA A 96 -1.72 -10.06 -13.56
N ASN A 97 -2.60 -9.32 -12.88
CA ASN A 97 -3.75 -9.92 -12.22
C ASN A 97 -4.73 -10.57 -13.21
N LYS A 98 -4.95 -9.93 -14.37
CA LYS A 98 -5.81 -10.45 -15.42
C LYS A 98 -5.28 -11.77 -15.96
N GLY A 99 -4.01 -11.81 -16.39
CA GLY A 99 -3.39 -13.02 -16.90
C GLY A 99 -3.42 -14.15 -15.86
N ALA A 100 -3.05 -13.86 -14.63
CA ALA A 100 -3.04 -14.85 -13.55
C ALA A 100 -4.43 -15.39 -13.21
N PHE A 101 -5.46 -14.53 -13.24
CA PHE A 101 -6.85 -14.90 -12.97
C PHE A 101 -7.43 -15.82 -14.07
N GLU A 102 -6.94 -15.71 -15.30
CA GLU A 102 -7.28 -16.62 -16.39
C GLU A 102 -6.55 -17.98 -16.31
N GLY A 103 -5.54 -18.10 -15.45
CA GLY A 103 -4.81 -19.35 -15.19
C GLY A 103 -5.37 -20.15 -14.02
N GLN A 104 -4.60 -21.11 -13.53
CA GLN A 104 -5.06 -22.08 -12.51
C GLN A 104 -4.77 -21.70 -11.05
N SER A 105 -3.83 -20.78 -10.82
CA SER A 105 -3.35 -20.40 -9.49
C SER A 105 -3.90 -19.04 -9.02
N ALA A 106 -3.63 -18.69 -7.76
CA ALA A 106 -4.17 -17.48 -7.17
C ALA A 106 -3.65 -16.19 -7.84
N SER A 107 -4.54 -15.22 -8.04
CA SER A 107 -4.24 -13.85 -8.47
C SER A 107 -4.49 -12.89 -7.30
N VAL A 108 -3.44 -12.19 -6.86
CA VAL A 108 -3.47 -11.37 -5.64
C VAL A 108 -3.10 -9.93 -5.98
N GLY A 109 -3.88 -8.98 -5.47
CA GLY A 109 -3.58 -7.54 -5.50
C GLY A 109 -3.45 -7.02 -4.07
N LEU A 110 -2.36 -6.31 -3.78
CA LEU A 110 -2.09 -5.65 -2.49
C LEU A 110 -2.40 -4.16 -2.55
#